data_AF-A0A8J7B8S0-F1
#
_entry.id   AF-A0A8J7B8S0-F1
#
_cell.length_a   1.000
_cell.length_b   1.000
_cell.length_c   1.000
_cell.angle_alpha   90.00
_cell.angle_beta   90.00
_cell.angle_gamma   90.00
#
_symmetry.space_group_name_H-M   'P 1'
#
loop_
_entity.id
_entity.type
_entity.pdbx_description
1 polymer ?
#
loop_
_entity_poly.entity_id
_entity_poly.type
_entity_poly.pdbx_seq_one_letter_code
_entity_poly.pdbx_strand_id
1 'polypeptide(L)'
;MEWLFASLLNAGCYGTAHIIWYNDAAPNSKLEKAVKDGTRRDEPTLLYRCGSRVQPPPNGYYWRLMAEHPSNRIYQLEVKEED
;
A
#
# COMPACT_ATOMS: atom_id res chain seq x y z
N MET A 1 -8.87 -2.84 13.74
CA MET A 1 -8.23 -3.90 12.93
C MET A 1 -9.24 -4.64 12.04
N GLU A 2 -10.51 -4.80 12.44
CA GLU A 2 -11.53 -5.51 11.66
C GLU A 2 -11.79 -4.93 10.27
N TRP A 3 -11.84 -3.60 10.14
CA TRP A 3 -12.04 -2.95 8.84
C TRP A 3 -10.93 -3.31 7.85
N LEU A 4 -9.67 -3.37 8.29
CA LEU A 4 -8.52 -3.64 7.44
C LEU A 4 -8.60 -5.07 6.90
N PHE A 5 -8.93 -5.99 7.80
CA PHE A 5 -9.15 -7.37 7.48
C PHE A 5 -10.31 -7.55 6.49
N ALA A 6 -11.44 -6.88 6.71
CA ALA A 6 -12.59 -6.92 5.81
C ALA A 6 -12.28 -6.34 4.43
N SER A 7 -11.57 -5.21 4.37
CA SER A 7 -11.13 -4.58 3.11
C SER A 7 -10.18 -5.49 2.33
N LEU A 8 -9.21 -6.12 3.01
CA LEU A 8 -8.27 -7.06 2.37
C LEU A 8 -8.99 -8.31 1.85
N LEU A 9 -9.89 -8.90 2.64
CA LEU A 9 -10.71 -10.02 2.19
C LEU A 9 -11.58 -9.67 0.98
N ASN A 10 -12.21 -8.48 0.99
CA ASN A 10 -13.06 -8.03 -0.11
C ASN A 10 -12.26 -7.74 -1.39
N ALA A 11 -10.99 -7.32 -1.25
CA ALA A 11 -10.05 -7.19 -2.36
C ALA A 11 -9.50 -8.54 -2.86
N GLY A 12 -10.00 -9.66 -2.32
CA GLY A 12 -9.54 -11.01 -2.69
C GLY A 12 -8.13 -11.32 -2.19
N CYS A 13 -7.62 -10.54 -1.23
CA CYS A 13 -6.30 -10.75 -0.69
C CYS A 13 -6.34 -11.82 0.41
N TYR A 14 -5.76 -12.99 0.11
CA TYR A 14 -5.63 -14.10 1.04
C TYR A 14 -4.16 -14.30 1.41
N GLY A 15 -3.84 -14.35 2.70
CA GLY A 15 -2.49 -14.62 3.18
C GLY A 15 -1.79 -13.41 3.81
N THR A 16 -0.51 -13.23 3.50
CA THR A 16 0.33 -12.19 4.11
C THR A 16 0.10 -10.85 3.44
N ALA A 17 -0.05 -9.78 4.24
CA ALA A 17 -0.09 -8.41 3.77
C ALA A 17 1.08 -7.61 4.33
N HIS A 18 1.62 -6.68 3.54
CA HIS A 18 2.69 -5.80 3.97
C HIS A 18 2.13 -4.42 4.29
N ILE A 19 2.39 -3.92 5.50
CA ILE A 19 2.00 -2.57 5.91
C ILE A 19 3.26 -1.72 6.10
N ILE A 20 3.34 -0.65 5.32
CA ILE A 20 4.45 0.29 5.33
C ILE A 20 4.02 1.54 6.07
N TRP A 21 4.72 1.84 7.16
CA TRP A 21 4.53 3.07 7.93
C TRP A 21 5.53 4.11 7.43
N TYR A 22 5.03 5.14 6.75
CA TYR A 22 5.89 6.20 6.22
C TYR A 22 5.67 7.53 6.94
N ASN A 23 6.78 8.09 7.44
CA ASN A 23 6.82 9.40 8.08
C ASN A 23 7.88 10.26 7.38
N ASP A 24 7.46 11.00 6.34
CA ASP A 24 8.06 12.17 5.62
C ASP A 24 9.62 12.30 5.47
N ALA A 25 10.41 11.34 5.90
CA ALA A 25 11.87 11.41 5.98
C ALA A 25 12.50 10.53 4.90
N ALA A 26 12.73 11.16 3.74
CA ALA A 26 13.51 10.68 2.60
C ALA A 26 12.96 9.47 1.82
N PRO A 27 13.23 9.40 0.49
CA PRO A 27 12.92 8.21 -0.31
C PRO A 27 13.65 7.00 0.27
N ASN A 28 12.86 6.07 0.80
CA ASN A 28 13.39 4.90 1.48
C ASN A 28 13.55 3.75 0.48
N SER A 29 14.79 3.31 0.25
CA SER A 29 15.08 2.11 -0.56
C SER A 29 14.39 0.84 -0.04
N LYS A 30 13.97 0.84 1.25
CA LYS A 30 13.12 -0.22 1.81
C LYS A 30 11.70 -0.21 1.25
N LEU A 31 11.16 0.94 0.84
CA LEU A 31 9.84 1.00 0.18
C LEU A 31 9.87 0.24 -1.13
N GLU A 32 10.84 0.55 -2.00
CA GLU A 32 10.97 -0.13 -3.30
C GLU A 32 11.18 -1.64 -3.12
N LYS A 33 11.97 -2.05 -2.13
CA LYS A 33 12.16 -3.46 -1.82
C LYS A 33 10.86 -4.11 -1.33
N ALA A 34 10.15 -3.50 -0.38
CA ALA A 34 8.90 -4.03 0.15
C ALA A 34 7.81 -4.14 -0.94
N VAL A 35 7.71 -3.13 -1.82
CA VAL A 35 6.81 -3.15 -2.97
C VAL A 35 7.21 -4.28 -3.93
N LYS A 36 8.48 -4.40 -4.31
CA LYS A 36 8.94 -5.49 -5.20
C LYS A 36 8.69 -6.88 -4.60
N ASP A 37 8.96 -7.04 -3.31
CA ASP A 37 8.77 -8.31 -2.61
C ASP A 37 7.28 -8.67 -2.51
N GLY A 38 6.41 -7.69 -2.20
CA GLY A 38 4.96 -7.86 -2.16
C GLY A 38 4.39 -8.22 -3.53
N THR A 39 4.73 -7.45 -4.58
CA THR A 39 4.27 -7.76 -5.94
C THR A 39 4.75 -9.12 -6.43
N ARG A 40 6.01 -9.49 -6.17
CA ARG A 40 6.54 -10.81 -6.59
C ARG A 40 5.77 -11.97 -5.97
N ARG A 41 5.20 -11.77 -4.79
CA ARG A 41 4.45 -12.78 -4.04
C ARG A 41 2.94 -12.68 -4.26
N ASP A 42 2.49 -11.75 -5.10
CA ASP A 42 1.07 -11.40 -5.26
C ASP A 42 0.42 -11.03 -3.92
N GLU A 43 1.22 -10.46 -3.01
CA GLU A 43 0.81 -10.09 -1.65
C GLU A 43 0.41 -8.60 -1.62
N PRO A 44 -0.73 -8.25 -1.01
CA PRO A 44 -1.17 -6.88 -0.91
C PRO A 44 -0.16 -6.02 -0.14
N THR A 45 0.16 -4.87 -0.71
CA THR A 45 1.04 -3.87 -0.11
C THR A 45 0.26 -2.60 0.22
N LEU A 46 0.30 -2.21 1.49
CA LEU A 46 -0.42 -1.07 2.02
C LEU A 46 0.55 -0.02 2.54
N LEU A 47 0.22 1.25 2.32
CA LEU A 47 0.95 2.40 2.83
C LEU A 47 0.08 3.16 3.83
N TYR A 48 0.55 3.27 5.07
CA TYR A 48 -0.01 4.17 6.06
C TYR A 48 0.78 5.49 6.05
N ARG A 49 0.08 6.57 5.69
CA ARG A 49 0.61 7.94 5.74
C ARG A 49 0.59 8.46 7.18
N CYS A 50 1.74 8.54 7.82
CA CYS A 50 1.88 9.25 9.10
C CYS A 50 2.06 10.77 8.92
N GLY A 51 2.59 11.21 7.78
CA GLY A 51 2.98 12.60 7.52
C GLY A 51 2.04 13.41 6.65
N SER A 52 2.52 14.58 6.22
CA SER A 52 1.78 15.51 5.37
C SER A 52 1.79 15.11 3.89
N ARG A 53 2.73 14.26 3.47
CA ARG A 53 2.83 13.81 2.08
C ARG A 53 2.76 12.29 1.98
N VAL A 54 2.17 11.81 0.89
CA VAL A 54 2.24 10.40 0.47
C VAL A 54 3.50 10.26 -0.36
N GLN A 55 4.33 9.25 -0.06
CA GLN A 55 5.50 8.97 -0.90
C GLN A 55 5.01 8.52 -2.30
N PRO A 56 5.61 8.99 -3.40
CA PRO A 56 5.26 8.50 -4.72
C PRO A 56 5.48 6.97 -4.78
N PRO A 57 4.56 6.23 -5.44
CA PRO A 57 4.73 4.80 -5.65
C PRO A 57 5.87 4.56 -6.66
N PRO A 58 6.47 3.36 -6.67
CA PRO A 58 7.43 2.99 -7.72
C PRO A 58 6.83 3.06 -9.13
N ASN A 59 7.69 3.17 -10.14
CA ASN A 59 7.25 3.20 -11.55
C ASN A 59 6.41 1.96 -11.90
N GLY A 60 5.33 2.17 -12.66
CA GLY A 60 4.37 1.12 -13.01
C GLY A 60 3.26 0.89 -11.97
N TYR A 61 3.29 1.60 -10.83
CA TYR A 61 2.29 1.47 -9.77
C TYR A 61 1.64 2.80 -9.43
N TYR A 62 0.49 2.74 -8.77
CA TYR A 62 -0.18 3.87 -8.17
C TYR A 62 -0.70 3.54 -6.77
N TRP A 63 -0.94 4.59 -5.98
CA TRP A 63 -1.56 4.45 -4.65
C TRP A 63 -3.06 4.71 -4.78
N ARG A 64 -3.87 3.68 -4.53
CA ARG A 64 -5.31 3.82 -4.37
C ARG A 64 -5.64 4.12 -2.92
N LEU A 65 -6.37 5.20 -2.66
CA LEU A 65 -6.85 5.50 -1.31
C LEU A 65 -7.90 4.46 -0.89
N MET A 66 -7.71 3.86 0.28
CA MET A 66 -8.70 3.01 0.96
C MET A 66 -9.66 3.91 1.73
N ALA A 67 -10.67 4.44 1.04
CA ALA A 67 -11.65 5.38 1.58
C ALA A 67 -12.54 4.77 2.67
N GLU A 68 -12.56 3.43 2.77
CA GLU A 68 -13.23 2.68 3.82
C GLU A 68 -12.57 2.89 5.20
N HIS A 69 -11.30 3.33 5.23
CA HIS A 69 -10.63 3.59 6.49
C HIS A 69 -10.97 4.99 7.03
N PRO A 70 -11.47 5.12 8.28
CA PRO A 70 -11.87 6.41 8.84
C PRO A 70 -10.77 7.48 8.88
N SER A 71 -9.49 7.08 8.86
CA SER A 71 -8.39 8.04 8.90
C SER A 71 -8.06 8.68 7.54
N ASN A 72 -8.54 8.13 6.41
CA ASN A 72 -8.15 8.56 5.06
C ASN A 72 -6.63 8.64 4.83
N ARG A 73 -5.87 7.81 5.55
CA ARG A 73 -4.40 7.76 5.48
C ARG A 73 -3.85 6.44 4.97
N ILE A 74 -4.71 5.52 4.55
CA ILE A 74 -4.29 4.19 4.10
C ILE A 74 -4.47 4.10 2.60
N TYR A 75 -3.42 3.66 1.95
CA TYR A 75 -3.37 3.50 0.50
C TYR A 75 -2.98 2.05 0.19
N GLN A 76 -3.61 1.47 -0.82
CA GLN A 76 -3.22 0.19 -1.39
C GLN A 76 -2.40 0.43 -2.64
N LEU A 77 -1.33 -0.34 -2.80
CA LEU A 77 -0.55 -0.35 -4.03
C LEU A 77 -1.33 -1.13 -5.09
N GLU A 78 -1.54 -0.50 -6.25
CA GLU A 78 -2.10 -1.17 -7.42
C GLU A 78 -1.19 -0.95 -8.63
N VAL A 79 -1.22 -1.90 -9.57
CA VAL A 79 -0.49 -1.82 -10.83
C VAL A 79 -1.22 -0.84 -11.74
N LYS A 80 -0.49 0.06 -12.40
CA LYS A 80 -1.06 0.85 -13.49
C LYS A 80 -1.30 -0.11 -14.65
N GLU A 81 -2.55 -0.33 -15.02
CA GLU A 81 -2.87 -1.02 -16.27
C GLU A 81 -2.27 -0.18 -17.41
N GLU A 82 -1.31 -0.75 -18.15
CA GLU A 82 -0.89 -0.19 -19.43
C GLU A 82 -1.93 -0.66 -20.46
N ASP A 83 -2.65 0.30 -21.05
CA ASP A 83 -3.62 0.12 -22.15
C ASP A 83 -2.98 -0.58 -23.36
#